data_AF-A0A0B7IZB9-F1
#
_entry.id   AF-A0A0B7IZB9-F1
#
_cell.length_a   1.000
_cell.length_b   1.000
_cell.length_c   1.000
_cell.angle_alpha   90.00
_cell.angle_beta   90.00
_cell.angle_gamma   90.00
#
_symmetry.space_group_name_H-M   'P 1'
#
loop_
_entity.id
_entity.type
_entity.pdbx_description
1 polymer ?
#
loop_
_entity_poly.entity_id
_entity_poly.type
_entity_poly.pdbx_seq_one_letter_code
_entity_poly.pdbx_strand_id
1 'polypeptide(L)'
;MDIHVGEIYGKQTTGKFVMYNVLKVSKSVVTLQNIDNPLSLFETTADKLSSSGYVRISQTPYIDLEASTPKRRKAAKKPSRCPLTFDFLEDRADSERPSPIMPDLFTAQS
;
A
#
# COMPACT_ATOMS: atom_id res chain seq x y z
N MET A 1 0.14 -21.72 2.78
CA MET A 1 -0.52 -20.40 2.64
C MET A 1 0.59 -19.38 2.81
N ASP A 2 1.06 -18.78 1.72
CA ASP A 2 2.17 -17.84 1.78
C ASP A 2 1.68 -16.45 2.19
N ILE A 3 2.40 -15.85 3.14
CA ILE A 3 2.15 -14.51 3.68
C ILE A 3 3.20 -13.59 3.09
N HIS A 4 2.76 -12.48 2.50
CA HIS A 4 3.65 -11.50 1.89
C HIS A 4 3.72 -10.21 2.72
N VAL A 5 4.82 -9.48 2.55
CA VAL A 5 4.98 -8.15 3.15
C VAL A 5 4.00 -7.18 2.49
N GLY A 6 3.35 -6.33 3.29
CA GLY A 6 2.35 -5.36 2.83
C GLY A 6 0.91 -5.89 2.76
N GLU A 7 0.68 -7.16 3.12
CA GLU A 7 -0.67 -7.70 3.31
C GLU A 7 -1.34 -7.10 4.55
N ILE A 8 -2.67 -7.00 4.53
CA ILE A 8 -3.47 -6.51 5.68
C ILE A 8 -4.27 -7.66 6.27
N TYR A 9 -4.12 -7.85 7.58
CA TYR A 9 -4.89 -8.81 8.38
C TYR A 9 -5.79 -8.08 9.36
N GLY A 10 -7.01 -8.53 9.50
CA GLY A 10 -7.97 -8.03 10.48
C GLY A 10 -8.26 -9.06 11.56
N LYS A 11 -8.47 -8.60 12.80
CA LYS A 11 -8.96 -9.45 13.89
C LYS A 11 -10.11 -8.76 14.60
N GLN A 12 -11.22 -9.48 14.71
CA GLN A 12 -12.34 -9.05 15.53
C GLN A 12 -12.01 -9.33 17.00
N THR A 13 -11.86 -8.27 17.78
CA THR A 13 -11.77 -8.32 19.24
C THR A 13 -13.11 -7.93 19.85
N THR A 14 -13.29 -8.16 21.16
CA THR A 14 -14.53 -7.87 21.87
C THR A 14 -14.85 -6.38 21.81
N GLY A 15 -15.64 -6.00 20.79
CA GLY A 15 -16.12 -4.63 20.58
C GLY A 15 -15.42 -3.82 19.48
N LYS A 16 -14.32 -4.30 18.87
CA LYS A 16 -13.62 -3.55 17.79
C LYS A 16 -12.97 -4.46 16.76
N PHE A 17 -12.97 -4.02 15.50
CA PHE A 17 -12.23 -4.66 14.43
C PHE A 17 -10.87 -3.96 14.28
N VAL A 18 -9.80 -4.67 14.61
CA VAL A 18 -8.44 -4.11 14.57
C VAL A 18 -7.74 -4.65 13.33
N MET A 19 -7.08 -3.76 12.58
CA MET A 19 -6.33 -4.12 11.39
C MET A 19 -4.83 -4.01 11.63
N TYR A 20 -4.09 -4.90 10.97
CA TYR A 20 -2.66 -5.05 11.10
C TYR A 20 -2.02 -5.16 9.72
N ASN A 21 -0.94 -4.42 9.52
CA ASN A 21 -0.11 -4.51 8.32
C ASN A 21 1.05 -5.49 8.56
N VAL A 22 1.33 -6.35 7.57
CA VAL A 22 2.51 -7.22 7.59
C VAL A 22 3.75 -6.41 7.21
N LEU A 23 4.61 -6.14 8.20
CA LEU A 23 5.81 -5.34 8.00
C LEU A 23 7.01 -6.17 7.53
N LYS A 24 7.11 -7.41 8.00
CA LYS A 24 8.22 -8.32 7.68
C LYS A 24 7.78 -9.76 7.82
N VAL A 25 8.20 -10.58 6.87
CA VAL A 25 8.00 -12.04 6.91
C VAL A 25 9.39 -12.70 6.95
N SER A 26 9.60 -13.52 7.98
CA SER A 26 10.76 -14.40 8.15
C SER A 26 10.29 -15.85 8.11
N LYS A 27 11.20 -16.83 8.03
CA LYS A 27 10.87 -18.25 7.84
C LYS A 27 9.79 -18.80 8.79
N SER A 28 9.77 -18.35 10.05
CA SER A 28 8.82 -18.80 11.07
C SER A 28 8.08 -17.66 11.79
N VAL A 29 8.45 -16.40 11.52
CA VAL A 29 7.99 -15.23 12.26
C VAL A 29 7.48 -14.18 11.29
N VAL A 30 6.30 -13.65 11.58
CA VAL A 30 5.63 -12.58 10.87
C VAL A 30 5.48 -11.40 11.84
N THR A 31 5.98 -10.24 11.43
CA THR A 31 5.86 -9.00 12.20
C THR A 31 4.64 -8.22 11.72
N LEU A 32 3.72 -7.96 12.64
CA LEU A 32 2.49 -7.21 12.40
C LEU A 32 2.56 -5.86 13.10
N GLN A 33 2.08 -4.81 12.42
CA GLN A 33 1.94 -3.47 12.96
C GLN A 33 0.47 -3.06 12.97
N ASN A 34 -0.04 -2.55 14.09
CA ASN A 34 -1.38 -1.99 14.15
C ASN A 34 -1.50 -0.73 13.28
N ILE A 35 -2.56 -0.64 12.46
CA ILE A 35 -2.79 0.52 11.58
C ILE A 35 -3.18 1.76 12.39
N ASP A 36 -3.92 1.61 13.49
CA ASP A 36 -4.35 2.73 14.35
C ASP A 36 -3.22 3.22 15.26
N ASN A 37 -2.27 2.34 15.59
CA ASN A 37 -1.14 2.65 16.46
C ASN A 37 0.17 2.13 15.85
N PRO A 38 0.92 2.97 15.12
CA PRO A 38 2.13 2.55 14.42
C PRO A 38 3.27 2.14 15.36
N LEU A 39 3.20 2.47 16.65
CA LEU A 39 4.17 2.02 17.66
C LEU A 39 3.87 0.60 18.17
N SER A 40 2.68 0.08 17.92
CA SER A 40 2.28 -1.27 18.33
C SER A 40 2.69 -2.27 17.26
N LEU A 41 3.90 -2.79 17.42
CA LEU A 41 4.43 -3.91 16.65
C LEU A 41 4.43 -5.18 17.51
N PHE A 42 4.03 -6.30 16.91
CA PHE A 42 4.15 -7.60 17.57
C PHE A 42 4.53 -8.69 16.58
N GLU A 43 5.16 -9.73 17.10
CA GLU A 43 5.61 -10.89 16.33
C GLU A 43 4.63 -12.05 16.53
N THR A 44 4.27 -12.71 15.44
CA THR A 44 3.42 -13.90 15.44
C THR A 44 3.97 -14.95 14.47
N THR A 45 3.43 -16.16 14.50
CA THR A 45 3.77 -17.22 13.53
C THR A 45 2.65 -17.34 12.49
N ALA A 46 2.98 -17.89 11.31
CA ALA A 46 1.99 -18.14 10.26
C ALA A 46 0.85 -19.06 10.77
N ASP A 47 1.20 -20.06 11.58
CA ASP A 47 0.22 -20.98 12.18
C ASP A 47 -0.72 -20.27 13.16
N LYS A 48 -0.19 -19.35 13.97
CA LYS A 48 -1.02 -18.53 14.87
C LYS A 48 -1.91 -17.58 14.11
N LEU A 49 -1.43 -17.02 13.00
CA LEU A 49 -2.23 -16.12 12.17
C LEU A 49 -3.50 -16.82 11.67
N SER A 50 -3.36 -18.03 11.13
CA SER A 50 -4.49 -18.82 10.62
C SER A 50 -5.39 -19.38 11.74
N SER A 51 -4.81 -19.81 12.86
CA SER A 51 -5.57 -20.46 13.95
C SER A 51 -6.25 -19.48 14.93
N SER A 52 -5.71 -18.27 15.11
CA SER A 52 -6.17 -17.33 16.16
C SER A 52 -7.18 -16.27 15.67
N GLY A 53 -7.84 -16.55 14.54
CA GLY A 53 -8.95 -15.76 14.01
C GLY A 53 -8.53 -14.48 13.29
N TYR A 54 -7.29 -14.40 12.78
CA TYR A 54 -6.94 -13.34 11.84
C TYR A 54 -7.47 -13.67 10.46
N VAL A 55 -8.12 -12.69 9.83
CA VAL A 55 -8.66 -12.80 8.48
C VAL A 55 -7.84 -11.92 7.56
N ARG A 56 -7.39 -12.47 6.43
CA ARG A 56 -6.70 -11.69 5.40
C ARG A 56 -7.71 -10.78 4.70
N ILE A 57 -7.53 -9.46 4.84
CA ILE A 57 -8.41 -8.43 4.28
C ILE A 57 -7.92 -8.00 2.90
N SER A 58 -6.61 -7.83 2.72
CA SER A 58 -6.01 -7.48 1.44
C SER A 58 -4.77 -8.32 1.19
N GLN A 59 -4.71 -8.90 0.00
CA GLN A 59 -3.54 -9.62 -0.52
C GLN A 59 -2.64 -8.72 -1.38
N THR A 60 -3.19 -7.64 -1.94
CA THR A 60 -2.43 -6.67 -2.74
C THR A 60 -1.90 -5.56 -1.85
N PRO A 61 -0.58 -5.37 -1.77
CA PRO A 61 -0.04 -4.16 -1.15
C PRO A 61 -0.40 -2.97 -2.04
N TYR A 62 -1.00 -1.92 -1.47
CA TYR A 62 -1.19 -0.63 -2.17
C TYR A 62 0.15 0.12 -2.35
N ILE A 63 1.24 -0.42 -1.81
CA ILE A 63 2.56 0.19 -1.77
C ILE A 63 3.52 -0.79 -2.43
N ASP A 64 4.13 -0.37 -3.53
CA ASP A 64 5.18 -1.13 -4.19
C ASP A 64 6.40 -1.18 -3.26
N LEU A 65 6.67 -2.35 -2.69
CA LEU A 65 7.78 -2.58 -1.75
C LEU A 65 9.05 -3.06 -2.47
N GLU A 66 8.96 -3.37 -3.76
CA GLU A 66 10.11 -3.59 -4.61
C GLU A 66 10.86 -2.27 -4.75
N ALA A 67 11.96 -2.13 -4.02
CA ALA A 67 12.92 -1.06 -4.24
C ALA A 67 13.66 -1.30 -5.57
N SER A 68 12.94 -1.22 -6.70
CA SER A 68 13.50 -1.37 -8.05
C SER A 68 14.53 -0.27 -8.37
N THR A 69 14.70 0.74 -7.51
CA THR A 69 15.76 1.73 -7.65
C THR A 69 16.70 1.71 -6.44
N PRO A 70 18.01 1.39 -6.60
CA PRO A 70 19.00 1.44 -5.52
C PRO A 70 19.36 2.88 -5.07
N LYS A 71 18.61 3.89 -5.53
CA LYS A 71 18.83 5.29 -5.16
C LYS A 71 17.78 5.73 -4.17
N ARG A 72 18.20 5.99 -2.93
CA ARG A 72 17.56 6.92 -2.00
C ARG A 72 17.11 8.13 -2.83
N ARG A 73 15.82 8.27 -3.13
CA ARG A 73 15.31 9.42 -3.89
C ARG A 73 15.75 10.66 -3.11
N LYS A 74 16.69 11.42 -3.67
CA LYS A 74 17.05 12.71 -3.10
C LYS A 74 15.74 13.49 -3.07
N ALA A 75 15.40 14.08 -1.92
CA ALA A 75 14.32 15.05 -1.86
C ALA A 75 14.47 15.99 -3.05
N ALA A 76 13.44 16.12 -3.88
CA ALA A 76 13.49 16.93 -5.08
C ALA A 76 13.98 18.32 -4.67
N LYS A 77 15.19 18.69 -5.12
CA LYS A 77 15.86 19.93 -4.69
C LYS A 77 15.08 21.18 -5.07
N LYS A 78 14.09 21.04 -5.95
CA LYS A 78 13.18 22.07 -6.38
C LYS A 78 11.80 21.44 -6.49
N PRO A 79 10.80 21.92 -5.75
CA PRO A 79 9.45 21.43 -5.94
C PRO A 79 8.94 22.00 -7.27
N SER A 80 8.70 21.14 -8.26
CA SER A 80 8.03 21.57 -9.50
C SER A 80 6.53 21.67 -9.20
N ARG A 81 5.94 22.82 -9.55
CA ARG A 81 4.51 23.05 -9.34
C ARG A 81 3.74 22.35 -10.44
N CYS A 82 2.75 21.55 -10.07
CA CYS A 82 1.79 21.08 -11.05
C CYS A 82 1.10 22.30 -11.70
N PRO A 83 1.14 22.45 -13.04
CA PRO A 83 0.60 23.63 -13.71
C PRO A 83 -0.93 23.74 -13.64
N LEU A 84 -1.62 22.67 -13.20
CA LEU A 84 -3.08 22.64 -13.05
C LEU A 84 -3.53 22.93 -11.61
N THR A 85 -2.86 22.34 -10.62
CA THR A 85 -3.31 22.40 -9.21
C THR A 85 -2.47 23.33 -8.35
N PHE A 86 -1.32 23.81 -8.85
CA PHE A 86 -0.36 24.64 -8.12
C PHE A 86 0.18 24.03 -6.80
N ASP A 87 -0.10 22.75 -6.54
CA ASP A 87 0.40 22.00 -5.41
C ASP A 87 1.81 21.46 -5.66
N PHE A 88 2.60 21.37 -4.57
CA PHE A 88 4.02 20.99 -4.58
C PHE A 88 4.27 19.47 -4.42
N LEU A 89 3.32 18.62 -4.83
CA LEU A 89 3.41 17.17 -4.64
C LEU A 89 3.40 16.46 -5.99
N GLU A 90 4.60 16.27 -6.53
CA GLU A 90 4.90 15.82 -7.90
C GLU A 90 4.58 14.35 -8.20
N ASP A 91 4.03 13.59 -7.25
CA ASP A 91 3.93 12.11 -7.35
C ASP A 91 2.55 11.56 -6.91
N ARG A 92 1.47 12.36 -7.00
CA ARG A 92 0.12 11.82 -6.81
C ARG A 92 -0.41 11.25 -8.13
N ALA A 93 -0.92 10.02 -8.08
CA ALA A 93 -1.66 9.36 -9.16
C ALA A 93 -2.83 10.22 -9.70
N ASP A 94 -3.33 11.17 -8.90
CA ASP A 94 -4.34 12.17 -9.28
C ASP A 94 -3.85 13.18 -10.36
N SER A 95 -2.55 13.19 -10.69
CA SER A 95 -1.97 14.10 -11.69
C SER A 95 -1.92 13.51 -13.10
N GLU A 96 -2.23 12.22 -13.26
CA GLU A 96 -2.33 11.60 -14.58
C GLU A 96 -3.78 11.69 -15.07
N ARG A 97 -3.98 12.30 -16.24
CA ARG A 97 -5.29 12.21 -16.90
C ARG A 97 -5.52 10.74 -17.28
N PRO A 98 -6.71 10.18 -17.03
CA PRO A 98 -7.02 8.85 -17.54
C PRO A 98 -6.79 8.85 -19.06
N SER A 99 -6.08 7.83 -19.54
CA SER A 99 -5.91 7.64 -20.98
C SER A 99 -7.30 7.57 -21.63
N PRO A 100 -7.54 8.34 -22.70
CA PRO A 100 -8.83 8.29 -23.36
C PRO A 100 -9.10 6.85 -23.83
N ILE A 101 -10.21 6.28 -23.36
CA ILE A 101 -10.61 4.89 -23.64
C ILE A 101 -10.79 4.66 -25.15
N MET A 102 -11.04 5.73 -25.92
CA MET A 102 -11.10 5.69 -27.38
C MET A 102 -10.34 6.88 -27.97
N PRO A 103 -9.31 6.66 -28.81
CA PRO A 103 -8.53 7.74 -29.40
C PRO A 103 -9.22 8.50 -30.53
N ASP A 104 -10.45 8.16 -30.92
CA ASP A 104 -10.93 8.53 -32.27
C ASP A 104 -12.45 8.78 -32.39
N LEU A 105 -13.06 9.53 -31.45
CA LEU A 105 -14.50 9.83 -31.51
C LEU A 105 -14.88 11.08 -32.33
N PHE A 106 -13.91 11.92 -32.74
CA PHE A 106 -14.22 13.20 -33.43
C PHE A 106 -13.44 13.45 -34.73
N THR A 107 -12.75 12.46 -35.28
CA THR A 107 -11.95 12.62 -36.51
C THR A 107 -12.78 12.41 -37.79
N ALA A 108 -14.11 12.31 -37.65
CA ALA A 108 -15.03 12.19 -38.76
C ALA A 108 -16.08 13.31 -38.74
N GLN A 109 -15.67 14.55 -39.03
CA GLN A 109 -16.52 15.48 -39.74
C GLN A 109 -15.72 16.20 -40.83
N SER A 110 -16.22 16.02 -42.04
CA SER A 110 -15.79 16.54 -43.34
C SER A 110 -15.71 18.06 -43.41
#